data_AF-X1D2M1-F1
#
_entry.id   AF-X1D2M1-F1
#
_cell.length_a   1.000
_cell.length_b   1.000
_cell.length_c   1.000
_cell.angle_alpha   90.00
_cell.angle_beta   90.00
_cell.angle_gamma   90.00
#
_symmetry.space_group_name_H-M   'P 1'
#
loop_
_entity.id
_entity.type
_entity.pdbx_description
1 polymer ?
#
loop_
_entity_poly.entity_id
_entity_poly.type
_entity_poly.pdbx_seq_one_letter_code
_entity_poly.pdbx_strand_id
1 'polypeptide(L)'
;MVINNNFQKAVELINKSSNILITTHIKPDGDACGSVAAIYDTLTALGKKVKLILPSEVPEWYEFLFAEKPPILGRDVTVEQLKHRQFFEPDLIILIDVNTNNQLSKFSEYLK
;
A
#
# COMPACT_ATOMS: atom_id res chain seq x y z
N MET A 1 -16.90 9.78 21.12
CA MET A 1 -16.16 9.89 19.85
C MET A 1 -14.69 9.78 20.20
N VAL A 2 -13.98 8.75 19.75
CA VAL A 2 -12.56 8.59 20.10
C VAL A 2 -11.77 9.67 19.35
N ILE A 3 -11.50 10.79 20.00
CA ILE A 3 -10.53 11.79 19.52
C ILE A 3 -9.15 11.21 19.82
N ASN A 4 -8.68 10.33 18.93
CA ASN A 4 -7.32 9.83 18.98
C ASN A 4 -6.48 10.73 18.05
N ASN A 5 -5.55 11.47 18.64
CA ASN A 5 -4.64 12.38 17.93
C ASN A 5 -3.92 11.70 16.76
N ASN A 6 -3.69 10.38 16.82
CA ASN A 6 -3.05 9.66 15.73
C ASN A 6 -3.96 9.52 14.50
N PHE A 7 -5.27 9.31 14.68
CA PHE A 7 -6.21 9.26 13.55
C PHE A 7 -6.34 10.62 12.88
N GLN A 8 -6.40 11.71 13.65
CA GLN A 8 -6.42 13.07 13.07
C GLN A 8 -5.15 13.35 12.27
N LYS A 9 -3.97 13.03 12.82
CA LYS A 9 -2.69 13.16 12.10
C LYS A 9 -2.66 12.34 10.81
N ALA A 10 -3.16 11.10 10.83
CA ALA A 10 -3.24 10.26 9.64
C ALA A 10 -4.14 10.89 8.57
N VAL A 11 -5.33 11.37 8.96
CA VAL A 11 -6.25 12.07 8.05
C VAL A 11 -5.61 13.34 7.48
N GLU A 12 -4.88 14.11 8.28
CA GLU A 12 -4.16 15.29 7.80
C GLU A 12 -3.06 14.95 6.79
N LEU A 13 -2.29 13.89 7.02
CA LEU A 13 -1.28 13.42 6.08
C LEU A 13 -1.94 13.00 4.76
N ILE A 14 -2.99 12.20 4.82
CA ILE A 14 -3.76 11.76 3.64
C ILE A 14 -4.31 12.96 2.86
N ASN A 15 -4.86 13.96 3.55
CA ASN A 15 -5.45 15.13 2.92
C ASN A 15 -4.40 15.97 2.17
N LYS A 16 -3.19 16.12 2.75
CA LYS A 16 -2.07 16.89 2.18
C LYS A 16 -1.38 16.18 1.02
N SER A 17 -1.48 14.87 0.95
CA SER A 17 -0.87 14.02 -0.08
C SER A 17 -1.70 13.93 -1.34
N SER A 18 -1.07 13.79 -2.49
CA SER A 18 -1.73 13.59 -3.79
C SER A 18 -1.33 12.26 -4.44
N ASN A 19 -0.09 11.82 -4.24
CA ASN A 19 0.47 10.60 -4.81
C ASN A 19 0.74 9.59 -3.70
N ILE A 20 -0.14 8.61 -3.53
CA ILE A 20 -0.11 7.69 -2.40
C ILE A 20 0.28 6.29 -2.87
N LEU A 21 1.32 5.72 -2.24
CA LEU A 21 1.70 4.32 -2.42
C LEU A 21 1.21 3.49 -1.24
N ILE A 22 0.47 2.42 -1.52
CA ILE A 22 -0.03 1.50 -0.51
C ILE A 22 0.72 0.18 -0.63
N THR A 23 1.03 -0.43 0.51
CA THR A 23 1.49 -1.81 0.59
C THR A 23 1.05 -2.47 1.91
N THR A 24 1.28 -3.77 2.02
CA THR A 24 0.99 -4.59 3.21
C THR A 24 2.10 -5.64 3.39
N HIS A 25 1.89 -6.62 4.25
CA HIS A 25 2.85 -7.67 4.54
C HIS A 25 2.88 -8.78 3.47
N ILE A 26 3.95 -9.58 3.47
CA ILE A 26 4.04 -10.84 2.71
C ILE A 26 2.95 -11.81 3.14
N LYS A 27 2.48 -12.60 2.17
CA LYS A 27 1.35 -13.54 2.30
C LYS A 27 0.15 -12.83 2.95
N PRO A 28 -0.39 -11.78 2.29
CA PRO A 28 -1.48 -11.00 2.86
C PRO A 28 -2.67 -11.91 3.14
N ASP A 29 -3.25 -11.77 4.33
CA ASP A 29 -4.45 -12.49 4.72
C ASP A 29 -5.72 -11.69 4.36
N GLY A 30 -6.87 -12.10 4.89
CA GLY A 30 -8.14 -11.43 4.59
C GLY A 30 -8.21 -10.00 5.11
N ASP A 31 -7.58 -9.70 6.25
CA ASP A 31 -7.57 -8.35 6.81
C ASP A 31 -6.68 -7.43 5.97
N ALA A 32 -5.47 -7.89 5.64
CA ALA A 32 -4.56 -7.18 4.76
C ALA A 32 -5.17 -6.92 3.37
N CYS A 33 -5.73 -7.95 2.72
CA CYS A 33 -6.33 -7.82 1.39
C CYS A 33 -7.54 -6.88 1.40
N GLY A 34 -8.46 -7.08 2.35
CA GLY A 34 -9.67 -6.25 2.47
C GLY A 34 -9.35 -4.80 2.80
N SER A 35 -8.45 -4.56 3.76
CA SER A 35 -8.05 -3.22 4.17
C SER A 35 -7.32 -2.47 3.06
N VAL A 36 -6.42 -3.13 2.34
CA VAL A 36 -5.72 -2.54 1.19
C VAL A 36 -6.69 -2.17 0.07
N ALA A 37 -7.60 -3.08 -0.31
CA ALA A 37 -8.59 -2.82 -1.35
C ALA A 37 -9.49 -1.63 -0.96
N ALA A 38 -10.02 -1.63 0.27
CA ALA A 38 -10.89 -0.56 0.77
C ALA A 38 -10.19 0.81 0.79
N ILE A 39 -8.95 0.88 1.26
CA ILE A 39 -8.19 2.14 1.30
C ILE A 39 -7.83 2.59 -0.13
N TYR A 40 -7.44 1.67 -1.01
CA TYR A 40 -7.15 1.97 -2.41
C TYR A 40 -8.36 2.62 -3.11
N ASP A 41 -9.53 1.99 -3.01
CA ASP A 41 -10.77 2.47 -3.63
C ASP A 41 -11.21 3.81 -3.02
N THR A 42 -11.17 3.92 -1.69
CA THR A 42 -11.57 5.14 -0.99
C THR A 42 -10.71 6.34 -1.40
N LEU A 43 -9.39 6.18 -1.40
CA LEU A 43 -8.47 7.27 -1.76
C LEU A 43 -8.57 7.63 -3.24
N THR A 44 -8.79 6.64 -4.11
CA THR A 44 -9.03 6.87 -5.54
C THR A 44 -10.34 7.63 -5.76
N ALA A 45 -11.41 7.27 -5.06
CA ALA A 45 -12.69 7.98 -5.11
C ALA A 45 -12.60 9.44 -4.59
N LEU A 46 -11.65 9.71 -3.68
CA LEU A 46 -11.32 11.07 -3.22
C LEU A 46 -10.42 11.86 -4.20
N GLY A 47 -10.16 11.31 -5.40
CA GLY A 47 -9.38 11.98 -6.44
C GLY A 47 -7.86 11.94 -6.22
N LYS A 48 -7.36 11.13 -5.29
CA LYS A 48 -5.92 10.92 -5.11
C LYS A 48 -5.38 10.00 -6.19
N LYS A 49 -4.10 10.16 -6.56
CA LYS A 49 -3.39 9.22 -7.42
C LYS A 49 -2.82 8.12 -6.55
N VAL A 50 -3.42 6.94 -6.60
CA VAL A 50 -3.06 5.83 -5.72
C VAL A 50 -2.42 4.70 -6.52
N LYS A 51 -1.31 4.16 -6.01
CA LYS A 51 -0.71 2.92 -6.51
C LYS A 51 -0.63 1.90 -5.38
N LEU A 52 -0.88 0.65 -5.74
CA LEU A 52 -0.70 -0.50 -4.88
C LEU A 52 0.49 -1.31 -5.39
N ILE A 53 1.34 -1.77 -4.47
CA ILE A 53 2.36 -2.77 -4.75
C ILE A 53 2.44 -3.75 -3.58
N LEU A 54 2.44 -5.05 -3.87
CA LEU A 54 2.46 -6.08 -2.85
C LEU A 54 3.82 -6.77 -2.79
N PRO A 55 4.31 -7.16 -1.60
CA PRO A 55 5.56 -7.89 -1.48
C PRO A 55 5.46 -9.37 -1.87
N SER A 56 4.23 -9.89 -2.06
CA SER A 56 3.95 -11.25 -2.54
C SER A 56 2.53 -11.36 -3.11
N GLU A 57 2.23 -12.47 -3.77
CA GLU A 57 0.92 -12.76 -4.37
C GLU A 57 -0.23 -12.75 -3.35
N VAL A 58 -1.40 -12.34 -3.82
CA VAL A 58 -2.68 -12.46 -3.12
C VAL A 58 -3.17 -13.90 -3.24
N PRO A 59 -3.65 -14.54 -2.16
CA PRO A 59 -4.30 -15.84 -2.25
C PRO A 59 -5.49 -15.82 -3.23
N GLU A 60 -5.67 -16.87 -4.03
CA GLU A 60 -6.70 -16.94 -5.09
C GLU A 60 -8.10 -16.55 -4.60
N TRP A 61 -8.49 -17.01 -3.41
CA TRP A 61 -9.80 -16.72 -2.82
C TRP A 61 -10.00 -15.27 -2.38
N TYR A 62 -8.96 -14.42 -2.43
CA TYR A 62 -9.05 -12.97 -2.19
C TYR A 62 -8.85 -12.14 -3.47
N GLU A 63 -8.56 -12.77 -4.62
CA GLU A 63 -8.38 -12.03 -5.88
C GLU A 63 -9.61 -11.23 -6.28
N PHE A 64 -10.81 -11.69 -5.90
CA PHE A 64 -12.08 -11.02 -6.19
C PHE A 64 -12.19 -9.61 -5.57
N LEU A 65 -11.36 -9.29 -4.55
CA LEU A 65 -11.32 -7.96 -3.93
C LEU A 65 -10.66 -6.93 -4.82
N PHE A 66 -9.93 -7.35 -5.86
CA PHE A 66 -9.17 -6.47 -6.74
C PHE A 66 -9.74 -6.55 -8.15
N ALA A 67 -10.05 -5.38 -8.73
CA ALA A 67 -10.47 -5.32 -10.13
C ALA A 67 -9.36 -5.79 -11.10
N GLU A 68 -8.10 -5.56 -10.73
CA GLU A 68 -6.91 -6.00 -11.45
C GLU A 68 -5.91 -6.61 -10.47
N LYS A 69 -5.13 -7.62 -10.91
CA LYS A 69 -4.10 -8.22 -10.06
C LYS A 69 -3.06 -7.18 -9.65
N PRO A 70 -2.83 -6.97 -8.34
CA PRO A 70 -1.82 -6.02 -7.89
C PRO A 70 -0.42 -6.44 -8.34
N PRO A 71 0.45 -5.49 -8.72
CA PRO A 71 1.82 -5.80 -9.08
C PRO A 71 2.62 -6.27 -7.87
N ILE A 72 3.49 -7.26 -8.08
CA ILE A 72 4.33 -7.87 -7.06
C ILE A 72 5.75 -7.30 -7.11
N LEU A 73 6.22 -6.76 -6.00
CA LEU A 73 7.58 -6.26 -5.86
C LEU A 73 8.60 -7.40 -5.97
N GLY A 74 9.57 -7.20 -6.86
CA GLY A 74 10.61 -8.16 -7.20
C GLY A 74 10.24 -9.13 -8.32
N ARG A 75 8.99 -9.10 -8.81
CA ARG A 75 8.55 -9.87 -9.99
C ARG A 75 8.08 -8.94 -11.11
N ASP A 76 7.09 -8.10 -10.80
CA ASP A 76 6.44 -7.22 -11.79
C ASP A 76 7.05 -5.81 -11.79
N VAL A 77 7.57 -5.39 -10.63
CA VAL A 77 8.27 -4.12 -10.43
C VAL A 77 9.52 -4.39 -9.60
N THR A 78 10.67 -3.84 -9.96
CA THR A 78 11.91 -4.01 -9.17
C THR A 78 12.08 -2.93 -8.10
N VAL A 79 12.92 -3.19 -7.11
CA VAL A 79 13.24 -2.20 -6.05
C VAL A 79 13.91 -0.97 -6.66
N GLU A 80 14.76 -1.17 -7.67
CA GLU A 80 15.44 -0.09 -8.40
C GLU A 80 14.42 0.79 -9.14
N GLN A 81 13.41 0.20 -9.77
CA GLN A 81 12.34 0.95 -10.44
C GLN A 81 11.54 1.81 -9.44
N LEU A 82 11.30 1.32 -8.22
CA LEU A 82 10.72 2.12 -7.14
C LEU A 82 11.66 3.25 -6.69
N LYS A 83 12.94 2.93 -6.43
CA LYS A 83 13.95 3.91 -5.97
C LYS A 83 14.19 5.02 -6.98
N HIS A 84 14.19 4.69 -8.27
CA HIS A 84 14.35 5.64 -9.37
C HIS A 84 13.05 6.29 -9.82
N ARG A 85 11.94 6.11 -9.08
CA ARG A 85 10.63 6.74 -9.34
C ARG A 85 10.07 6.41 -10.73
N GLN A 86 10.49 5.29 -11.31
CA GLN A 86 10.06 4.84 -12.64
C GLN A 86 8.68 4.21 -12.58
N PHE A 87 8.35 3.56 -11.45
CA PHE A 87 7.01 3.01 -11.22
C PHE A 87 6.05 4.09 -10.70
N PHE A 88 6.46 4.81 -9.66
CA PHE A 88 5.65 5.81 -8.98
C PHE A 88 6.52 6.73 -8.12
N GLU A 89 6.11 7.99 -7.99
CA GLU A 89 6.73 8.97 -7.08
C GLU A 89 5.72 9.33 -5.99
N PRO A 90 5.73 8.62 -4.84
CA PRO A 90 4.81 8.89 -3.76
C PRO A 90 5.25 10.10 -2.92
N ASP A 91 4.28 10.89 -2.47
CA ASP A 91 4.43 11.87 -1.39
C ASP A 91 3.93 11.33 -0.03
N LEU A 92 3.28 10.17 -0.04
CA LEU A 92 2.90 9.39 1.15
C LEU A 92 2.93 7.89 0.87
N ILE A 93 3.46 7.15 1.83
CA ILE A 93 3.42 5.68 1.84
C ILE A 93 2.53 5.25 3.01
N ILE A 94 1.55 4.38 2.74
CA ILE A 94 0.68 3.80 3.75
C ILE A 94 1.00 2.31 3.86
N LEU A 95 1.42 1.89 5.05
CA LEU A 95 1.64 0.48 5.39
C LEU A 95 0.41 -0.03 6.13
N ILE A 96 -0.24 -1.06 5.60
CA ILE A 96 -1.48 -1.62 6.15
C ILE A 96 -1.19 -3.02 6.70
N ASP A 97 -1.63 -3.28 7.93
CA ASP A 97 -1.41 -4.56 8.64
C ASP A 97 0.07 -4.99 8.73
N VAL A 98 0.96 -4.03 9.01
CA VAL A 98 2.40 -4.27 9.16
C VAL A 98 2.84 -3.90 10.56
N ASN A 99 3.47 -4.84 11.27
CA ASN A 99 4.01 -4.64 12.61
C ASN A 99 5.54 -4.68 12.66
N THR A 100 6.20 -5.28 11.66
CA THR A 100 7.66 -5.48 11.64
C THR A 100 8.23 -5.31 10.22
N ASN A 101 9.52 -4.95 10.11
CA ASN A 101 10.17 -4.80 8.81
C ASN A 101 10.29 -6.11 8.02
N ASN A 102 10.37 -7.26 8.70
CA ASN A 102 10.48 -8.57 8.04
C ASN A 102 9.23 -8.89 7.21
N GLN A 103 8.08 -8.34 7.58
CA GLN A 103 6.83 -8.48 6.84
C GLN A 103 6.85 -7.76 5.48
N LEU A 104 7.72 -6.78 5.29
CA LEU A 104 7.80 -5.99 4.07
C LEU A 104 8.71 -6.62 2.99
N SER A 105 9.48 -7.67 3.31
CA SER A 105 10.42 -8.29 2.36
C SER A 105 11.31 -7.23 1.69
N LYS A 106 11.44 -7.28 0.36
CA LYS A 106 12.19 -6.31 -0.47
C LYS A 106 11.70 -4.86 -0.32
N PHE A 107 10.46 -4.63 0.10
CA PHE A 107 9.96 -3.26 0.30
C PHE A 107 10.69 -2.56 1.44
N SER A 108 11.21 -3.31 2.42
CA SER A 108 12.06 -2.75 3.48
C SER A 108 13.37 -2.14 2.95
N GLU A 109 13.86 -2.59 1.80
CA GLU A 109 15.04 -2.04 1.13
C GLU A 109 14.74 -0.72 0.42
N TYR A 110 13.48 -0.51 0.01
CA TYR A 110 13.00 0.74 -0.59
C TYR A 110 12.82 1.84 0.46
N LEU A 111 12.43 1.47 1.70
CA LEU A 111 12.25 2.42 2.81
C LEU A 111 13.56 2.94 3.42
N LYS A 112 14.70 2.33 3.10
CA LYS A 112 16.05 2.74 3.54
C LYS A 112 16.76 3.55 2.48
#